data_AF-Q9R7U4-F1
#
_entry.id   AF-Q9R7U4-F1
#
_cell.length_a   1.000
_cell.length_b   1.000
_cell.length_c   1.000
_cell.angle_alpha   90.00
_cell.angle_beta   90.00
_cell.angle_gamma   90.00
#
_symmetry.space_group_name_H-M   'P 1'
#
loop_
_entity.id
_entity.type
_entity.pdbx_description
1 polymer ?
#
loop_
_entity_poly.entity_id
_entity_poly.type
_entity_poly.pdbx_seq_one_letter_code
_entity_poly.pdbx_strand_id
1 'polypeptide(L)' 'VVRPWVITAEGRTSMLGHRLDCKKCDLGLPEDVNE' A
#
# COMPACT_ATOMS: atom_id res chain seq x y z
N VAL A 1 6.50 -4.13 5.52
CA VAL A 1 7.41 -3.20 4.79
C VAL A 1 7.11 -1.80 5.26
N VAL A 2 8.15 -1.02 5.59
CA VAL A 2 7.95 0.40 5.98
C VAL A 2 7.88 1.24 4.72
N ARG A 3 6.91 2.14 4.66
CA ARG A 3 6.69 3.08 3.53
C ARG A 3 6.98 4.51 4.02
N PRO A 4 8.25 4.97 3.94
CA PRO A 4 8.64 6.25 4.56
C PRO A 4 7.90 7.45 3.97
N TRP A 5 7.44 7.35 2.73
CA TRP A 5 6.64 8.38 2.05
C TRP A 5 5.25 8.61 2.68
N VAL A 6 4.74 7.72 3.55
CA VAL A 6 3.44 7.91 4.22
C VAL A 6 3.53 8.96 5.34
N ILE A 7 4.74 9.25 5.82
CA ILE A 7 4.96 10.06 7.04
C ILE A 7 4.62 11.54 6.81
N THR A 8 4.91 12.09 5.63
CA THR A 8 4.70 13.51 5.32
C THR A 8 3.56 13.70 4.32
N ALA A 9 2.92 14.88 4.35
CA ALA A 9 1.90 15.21 3.37
C ALA A 9 2.45 15.21 1.94
N GLU A 10 3.63 15.78 1.73
CA GLU A 10 4.31 15.79 0.43
C GLU A 10 4.58 14.39 -0.09
N GLY A 11 5.11 13.49 0.76
CA GLY A 11 5.38 12.11 0.38
C GLY A 11 4.12 11.34 -0.03
N ARG A 12 2.99 11.58 0.65
CA ARG A 12 1.70 10.98 0.28
C ARG A 12 1.22 11.48 -1.09
N THR A 13 1.33 12.79 -1.34
CA THR A 13 0.95 13.39 -2.61
C THR A 13 1.81 12.86 -3.76
N SER A 14 3.12 12.69 -3.54
CA SER A 14 4.05 12.14 -4.53
C SER A 14 3.78 10.68 -4.90
N MET A 15 3.01 9.94 -4.10
CA MET A 15 2.71 8.53 -4.33
C MET A 15 1.30 8.29 -4.90
N LEU A 16 0.55 9.35 -5.18
CA LEU A 16 -0.74 9.25 -5.87
C LEU A 16 -0.54 8.71 -7.30
N GLY A 17 -1.32 7.70 -7.68
CA GLY A 17 -1.23 7.05 -8.99
C GLY A 17 -0.15 5.98 -9.12
N HIS A 18 0.72 5.81 -8.12
CA HIS A 18 1.72 4.76 -8.12
C HIS A 18 1.10 3.41 -7.74
N ARG A 19 1.38 2.37 -8.53
CA ARG A 19 1.01 0.99 -8.18
C ARG A 19 1.86 0.54 -7.00
N LEU A 20 1.20 0.00 -5.99
CA LEU A 20 1.82 -0.44 -4.74
C LEU A 20 1.90 -1.98 -4.72
N ASP A 21 3.04 -2.52 -4.27
CA ASP A 21 3.15 -3.95 -4.01
C ASP A 21 2.19 -4.39 -2.89
N CYS A 22 1.35 -5.36 -3.21
CA CYS A 22 0.40 -5.94 -2.27
C CYS A 22 1.04 -7.14 -1.58
N LYS A 23 1.43 -6.96 -0.32
CA LYS A 23 2.00 -8.05 0.49
C LYS A 23 1.04 -9.22 0.70
N LYS A 24 -0.28 -8.96 0.66
CA LYS A 24 -1.28 -10.01 0.77
C LYS A 24 -1.27 -10.95 -0.44
N CYS A 25 -1.13 -10.37 -1.64
CA CYS A 25 -0.95 -11.13 -2.88
C CYS A 25 0.39 -11.86 -2.90
N ASP A 26 1.49 -11.21 -2.46
CA ASP A 26 2.81 -11.84 -2.39
C ASP A 26 2.81 -13.10 -1.50
N LEU A 27 1.96 -13.12 -0.46
CA LEU A 27 1.81 -14.24 0.48
C LEU A 27 0.72 -15.25 0.06
N GLY A 28 0.01 -15.02 -1.04
CA GLY A 28 -1.07 -15.90 -1.51
C GLY A 28 -2.27 -15.96 -0.56
N LEU A 29 -2.49 -14.92 0.25
CA LEU A 29 -3.58 -14.88 1.22
C LEU A 29 -4.92 -14.55 0.55
N PRO A 30 -6.05 -15.08 1.08
CA PRO A 30 -7.38 -14.83 0.54
C PRO A 30 -7.75 -13.34 0.64
N GLU A 31 -8.68 -12.90 -0.23
CA GLU A 31 -9.20 -11.53 -0.27
C GLU A 31 -9.91 -11.09 1.01
N ASP A 32 -9.99 -9.79 1.24
CA ASP A 32 -10.67 -9.26 2.43
C ASP A 32 -12.18 -9.30 2.14
N VAL A 33 -12.96 -9.92 3.03
CA VAL A 33 -14.41 -9.91 2.93
C VAL A 33 -14.94 -8.67 3.65
N ASN A 34 -15.77 -7.88 2.98
CA ASN A 34 -16.51 -6.78 3.63
C ASN A 34 -17.78 -7.39 4.22
N GLU A 35 -17.92 -7.40 5.55
CA GLU A 35 -19.11 -7.88 6.27
C GLU A 35 -20.27 -6.88 6.19
#